data_AF-D3Z7T4-F1
#
_entry.id   AF-D3Z7T4-F1
#
_cell.length_a   1.000
_cell.length_b   1.000
_cell.length_c   1.000
_cell.angle_alpha   90.00
_cell.angle_beta   90.00
_cell.angle_gamma   90.00
#
_symmetry.space_group_name_H-M   'P 1'
#
loop_
_entity.id
_entity.type
_entity.pdbx_description
1 polymer ?
#
loop_
_entity_poly.entity_id
_entity_poly.type
_entity_poly.pdbx_seq_one_letter_code
_entity_poly.pdbx_strand_id
1 'polypeptide(L)'
;MGTALVYHEDMTATRLLWDDPECEIECPERLTAALDGLRQRGLEERCLCLSACEASEEELGLVHSPEYIALVQKTQTLDKEELHALSKQYNAVYFHPDTFHCARLAAGAALQLVDAVLTGAVHNGLALVRPPGHHSQRAAANGFCVFNNVALAAKHAKQKYGLQRILIVDWDVHHGQGIQYIFNDDPSVLYFSWHRYEHGSFWPFLPESDADAVGQGQGQGFTVNLPWNQVGMGNADYLAAFLHVLLPLAFEGGYHLESLAQSVCMMVQTLLGDPTPPLLGLMVPCQSALESIQSVQTAQTPYWTSLQQNVAPVLSSSTHSPEERSLRLLGESPTCAVAEDSLSPLLDQLCLRPAPPICTAVASTVPGAALCLPPGVLHQEGSVLREETEAWARNAIATTTALATAATLDVLIQRCLARRAQRVLCVALGQLDRPLDLADDGRILWLNIRGKDAAIQSMFHFSTPLPQGF
;
A
#
# COMPACT_ATOMS: atom_id res chain seq x y z
N MET A 1 12.50 -11.64 12.99
CA MET A 1 13.14 -10.30 12.82
C MET A 1 12.05 -9.24 12.94
N GLY A 2 12.41 -8.00 13.29
CA GLY A 2 11.46 -6.93 13.62
C GLY A 2 11.23 -5.92 12.50
N THR A 3 10.54 -4.83 12.85
CA THR A 3 10.27 -3.65 12.02
C THR A 3 11.16 -2.50 12.48
N ALA A 4 11.81 -1.78 11.57
CA ALA A 4 12.53 -0.54 11.92
C ALA A 4 11.60 0.68 11.96
N LEU A 5 11.86 1.60 12.89
CA LEU A 5 11.30 2.95 12.88
C LEU A 5 12.47 3.94 12.86
N VAL A 6 12.57 4.75 11.81
CA VAL A 6 13.66 5.71 11.64
C VAL A 6 13.11 7.14 11.74
N TYR A 7 13.64 7.93 12.66
CA TYR A 7 13.30 9.35 12.79
C TYR A 7 14.42 10.13 13.52
N HIS A 8 14.31 11.45 13.51
CA HIS A 8 15.18 12.35 14.28
C HIS A 8 14.40 13.62 14.64
N GLU A 9 14.57 14.10 15.87
CA GLU A 9 13.81 15.24 16.40
C GLU A 9 14.13 16.55 15.66
N ASP A 10 15.38 16.77 15.24
CA ASP A 10 15.75 17.94 14.44
C ASP A 10 14.90 18.15 13.17
N MET A 11 14.29 17.10 12.60
CA MET A 11 13.35 17.25 11.48
C MET A 11 12.09 18.06 11.84
N THR A 12 11.89 18.44 13.10
CA THR A 12 10.86 19.40 13.56
C THR A 12 11.34 20.86 13.57
N ALA A 13 12.62 21.13 13.32
CA ALA A 13 13.19 22.49 13.39
C ALA A 13 12.64 23.42 12.29
N THR A 14 12.41 22.89 11.08
CA THR A 14 11.96 23.69 9.93
C THR A 14 10.48 24.03 10.03
N ARG A 15 10.19 25.33 9.95
CA ARG A 15 8.84 25.90 9.88
C ARG A 15 8.80 27.09 8.93
N LEU A 16 7.61 27.39 8.43
CA LEU A 16 7.34 28.57 7.64
C LEU A 16 7.59 29.84 8.49
N LEU A 17 8.31 30.82 7.95
CA LEU A 17 8.73 32.04 8.67
C LEU A 17 7.88 33.28 8.33
N TRP A 18 6.96 33.18 7.38
CA TRP A 18 6.10 34.26 6.88
C TRP A 18 4.69 33.73 6.62
N ASP A 19 3.75 34.63 6.33
CA ASP A 19 2.37 34.21 6.04
C ASP A 19 2.27 33.67 4.60
N ASP A 20 1.93 32.40 4.47
CA ASP A 20 1.68 31.71 3.20
C ASP A 20 0.66 30.58 3.42
N PRO A 21 -0.63 30.82 3.10
CA PRO A 21 -1.69 29.84 3.30
C PRO A 21 -1.51 28.53 2.52
N GLU A 22 -0.73 28.53 1.43
CA GLU A 22 -0.44 27.32 0.68
C GLU A 22 0.55 26.43 1.43
N CYS A 23 1.53 27.04 2.10
CA CYS A 23 2.61 26.33 2.77
C CYS A 23 2.38 26.09 4.28
N GLU A 24 1.46 26.81 4.93
CA GLU A 24 1.22 26.72 6.38
C GLU A 24 0.79 25.32 6.84
N ILE A 25 0.23 24.51 5.93
CA ILE A 25 -0.20 23.13 6.19
C ILE A 25 0.97 22.17 6.42
N GLU A 26 2.18 22.50 5.95
CA GLU A 26 3.37 21.69 6.19
C GLU A 26 4.12 22.21 7.42
N CYS A 27 3.82 21.60 8.56
CA CYS A 27 4.29 22.06 9.87
C CYS A 27 5.00 20.96 10.69
N PRO A 28 5.88 21.34 11.64
CA PRO A 28 6.55 20.42 12.57
C PRO A 28 5.61 19.44 13.29
N GLU A 29 4.41 19.91 13.60
CA GLU A 29 3.40 19.19 14.36
C GLU A 29 2.96 17.92 13.64
N ARG A 30 3.12 17.82 12.31
CA ARG A 30 2.86 16.59 11.55
C ARG A 30 3.74 15.43 12.01
N LEU A 31 5.03 15.68 12.23
CA LEU A 31 5.98 14.65 12.66
C LEU A 31 5.77 14.30 14.14
N THR A 32 5.57 15.31 14.99
CA THR A 32 5.34 15.08 16.43
C THR A 32 4.01 14.35 16.67
N ALA A 33 2.93 14.72 15.97
CA ALA A 33 1.64 14.05 16.07
C ALA A 33 1.72 12.58 15.61
N ALA A 34 2.47 12.29 14.54
CA ALA A 34 2.70 10.92 14.10
C ALA A 34 3.46 10.10 15.14
N LEU A 35 4.56 10.64 15.69
CA LEU A 35 5.35 9.99 16.75
C LEU A 35 4.54 9.78 18.02
N ASP A 36 3.80 10.80 18.47
CA ASP A 36 2.95 10.73 19.66
C ASP A 36 1.82 9.72 19.47
N GLY A 37 1.24 9.65 18.26
CA GLY A 37 0.26 8.63 17.91
C GLY A 37 0.82 7.21 18.01
N LEU A 38 2.05 6.99 17.54
CA LEU A 38 2.73 5.69 17.70
C LEU A 38 3.03 5.37 19.17
N ARG A 39 3.47 6.36 19.96
CA ARG A 39 3.76 6.23 21.39
C ARG A 39 2.55 5.90 22.23
N GLN A 40 1.47 6.66 22.07
CA GLN A 40 0.22 6.46 22.79
C GLN A 40 -0.36 5.06 22.57
N ARG A 41 -0.05 4.45 21.41
CA ARG A 41 -0.49 3.12 21.02
C ARG A 41 0.52 2.00 21.33
N GLY A 42 1.66 2.33 21.94
CA GLY A 42 2.74 1.37 22.26
C GLY A 42 3.40 0.74 21.03
N LEU A 43 3.29 1.38 19.85
CA LEU A 43 3.82 0.86 18.59
C LEU A 43 5.31 1.16 18.43
N GLU A 44 5.79 2.29 18.95
CA GLU A 44 7.22 2.64 18.94
C GLU A 44 8.06 1.59 19.68
N GLU A 45 7.61 1.14 20.86
CA GLU A 45 8.29 0.14 21.69
C GLU A 45 8.41 -1.24 21.03
N ARG A 46 7.61 -1.50 19.99
CA ARG A 46 7.62 -2.76 19.20
C ARG A 46 8.61 -2.70 18.03
N CYS A 47 9.17 -1.54 17.73
CA CYS A 47 10.07 -1.31 16.61
C CYS A 47 11.55 -1.28 17.05
N LEU A 48 12.43 -1.61 16.12
CA LEU A 48 13.84 -1.23 16.22
C LEU A 48 13.96 0.26 15.86
N CYS A 49 14.03 1.11 16.87
CA CYS A 49 14.21 2.55 16.67
C CYS A 49 15.64 2.85 16.23
N LEU A 50 15.79 3.48 15.06
CA LEU A 50 17.05 3.97 14.52
C LEU A 50 17.01 5.49 14.49
N SER A 51 18.04 6.14 15.02
CA SER A 51 18.21 7.58 14.89
C SER A 51 18.66 7.90 13.46
N ALA A 52 17.96 8.83 12.80
CA ALA A 52 18.34 9.23 11.45
C ALA A 52 19.75 9.85 11.41
N CYS A 53 20.52 9.52 10.37
CA CYS A 53 21.78 10.19 10.05
C CYS A 53 21.61 11.04 8.78
N GLU A 54 22.44 12.06 8.62
CA GLU A 54 22.46 12.86 7.40
C GLU A 54 22.98 12.05 6.20
N ALA A 55 22.28 12.13 5.06
CA ALA A 55 22.85 11.72 3.78
C ALA A 55 24.04 12.61 3.42
N SER A 56 25.12 12.02 2.91
CA SER A 56 26.27 12.73 2.36
C SER A 56 25.93 13.46 1.06
N GLU A 57 26.73 14.46 0.67
CA GLU A 57 26.54 15.15 -0.62
C GLU A 57 26.72 14.20 -1.82
N GLU A 58 27.58 13.18 -1.70
CA GLU A 58 27.74 12.13 -2.72
C GLU A 58 26.46 11.32 -2.90
N GLU A 59 25.81 10.94 -1.79
CA GLU A 59 24.52 10.25 -1.81
C GLU A 59 23.41 11.15 -2.37
N LEU A 60 23.37 12.43 -2.01
CA LEU A 60 22.44 13.39 -2.62
C LEU A 60 22.67 13.51 -4.14
N GLY A 61 23.93 13.49 -4.57
CA GLY A 61 24.37 13.56 -5.96
C GLY A 61 23.92 12.40 -6.85
N LEU A 62 23.37 11.33 -6.27
CA LEU A 62 22.76 10.23 -7.03
C LEU A 62 21.50 10.64 -7.80
N VAL A 63 20.84 11.69 -7.33
CA VAL A 63 19.61 12.22 -7.91
C VAL A 63 19.74 13.70 -8.25
N HIS A 64 20.32 14.47 -7.35
CA HIS A 64 20.30 15.93 -7.41
C HIS A 64 21.56 16.50 -8.06
N SER A 65 21.44 17.62 -8.75
CA SER A 65 22.58 18.29 -9.34
C SER A 65 23.46 18.94 -8.26
N PRO A 66 24.79 18.98 -8.44
CA PRO A 66 25.68 19.65 -7.49
C PRO A 66 25.32 21.12 -7.26
N GLU A 67 24.85 21.81 -8.29
CA GLU A 67 24.43 23.21 -8.22
C GLU A 67 23.20 23.38 -7.32
N TYR A 68 22.24 22.46 -7.40
CA TYR A 68 21.05 22.48 -6.56
C TYR A 68 21.40 22.12 -5.10
N ILE A 69 22.25 21.12 -4.87
CA ILE A 69 22.72 20.78 -3.51
C ILE A 69 23.41 21.99 -2.87
N ALA A 70 24.33 22.65 -3.60
CA ALA A 70 25.01 23.84 -3.11
C ALA A 70 24.05 25.03 -2.87
N LEU A 71 22.99 25.16 -3.67
CA LEU A 71 21.95 26.17 -3.45
C LEU A 71 21.20 25.92 -2.14
N VAL A 72 20.73 24.68 -1.92
CA VAL A 72 20.04 24.33 -0.68
C VAL A 72 20.98 24.47 0.51
N GLN A 73 22.26 24.11 0.40
CA GLN A 73 23.24 24.28 1.46
C GLN A 73 23.38 25.74 1.90
N LYS A 74 23.35 26.69 0.95
CA LYS A 74 23.45 28.14 1.24
C LYS A 74 22.30 28.66 2.09
N THR A 75 21.14 27.99 2.12
CA THR A 75 19.98 28.41 2.94
C THR A 75 20.32 28.60 4.41
N GLN A 76 21.32 27.86 4.92
CA GLN A 76 21.82 27.96 6.30
C GLN A 76 22.35 29.35 6.68
N THR A 77 22.81 30.14 5.71
CA THR A 77 23.42 31.45 5.94
C THR A 77 22.55 32.62 5.49
N LEU A 78 21.39 32.34 4.90
CA LEU A 78 20.48 33.37 4.39
C LEU A 78 19.61 33.92 5.50
N ASP A 79 19.30 35.21 5.42
CA ASP A 79 18.30 35.82 6.30
C ASP A 79 16.86 35.50 5.85
N LYS A 80 15.88 35.96 6.63
CA LYS A 80 14.46 35.66 6.39
C LYS A 80 13.98 36.21 5.04
N GLU A 81 14.38 37.42 4.68
CA GLU A 81 14.00 38.09 3.44
C GLU A 81 14.61 37.36 2.23
N GLU A 82 15.88 36.96 2.31
CA GLU A 82 16.58 36.18 1.29
C GLU A 82 15.97 34.79 1.12
N LEU A 83 15.64 34.10 2.22
CA LEU A 83 14.96 32.80 2.19
C LEU A 83 13.57 32.89 1.54
N HIS A 84 12.82 33.94 1.86
CA HIS A 84 11.51 34.18 1.25
C HIS A 84 11.66 34.46 -0.26
N ALA A 85 12.65 35.27 -0.65
CA ALA A 85 12.94 35.53 -2.06
C ALA A 85 13.38 34.27 -2.82
N LEU A 86 14.16 33.39 -2.19
CA LEU A 86 14.55 32.10 -2.75
C LEU A 86 13.34 31.16 -2.89
N SER A 87 12.50 31.07 -1.85
CA SER A 87 11.31 30.21 -1.83
C SER A 87 10.36 30.53 -2.99
N LYS A 88 10.17 31.82 -3.30
CA LYS A 88 9.34 32.29 -4.44
C LYS A 88 9.84 31.88 -5.82
N GLN A 89 11.07 31.40 -5.94
CA GLN A 89 11.60 30.87 -7.21
C GLN A 89 11.09 29.45 -7.51
N TYR A 90 10.47 28.81 -6.52
CA TYR A 90 9.96 27.45 -6.59
C TYR A 90 8.47 27.43 -6.29
N ASN A 91 7.80 26.35 -6.67
CA ASN A 91 6.35 26.20 -6.53
C ASN A 91 6.01 25.46 -5.23
N ALA A 92 5.13 26.06 -4.41
CA ALA A 92 4.61 25.49 -3.17
C ALA A 92 5.70 24.98 -2.21
N VAL A 93 6.71 25.78 -1.90
CA VAL A 93 7.79 25.39 -0.97
C VAL A 93 8.31 26.60 -0.19
N TYR A 94 8.82 26.34 1.02
CA TYR A 94 9.52 27.33 1.83
C TYR A 94 10.90 26.80 2.25
N PHE A 95 11.84 27.72 2.42
CA PHE A 95 13.15 27.46 2.99
C PHE A 95 13.29 28.08 4.39
N HIS A 96 14.10 27.43 5.21
CA HIS A 96 14.46 27.77 6.58
C HIS A 96 15.98 27.62 6.73
N PRO A 97 16.66 28.28 7.68
CA PRO A 97 18.09 28.07 7.91
C PRO A 97 18.45 26.59 8.13
N ASP A 98 17.58 25.84 8.81
CA ASP A 98 17.77 24.41 9.05
C ASP A 98 17.32 23.49 7.89
N THR A 99 16.86 24.03 6.75
CA THR A 99 16.32 23.21 5.66
C THR A 99 17.33 22.20 5.14
N PHE A 100 18.59 22.59 4.92
CA PHE A 100 19.61 21.66 4.42
C PHE A 100 19.88 20.52 5.40
N HIS A 101 19.96 20.83 6.70
CA HIS A 101 20.16 19.85 7.77
C HIS A 101 19.01 18.83 7.79
N CYS A 102 17.78 19.31 7.92
CA CYS A 102 16.60 18.45 8.00
C CYS A 102 16.37 17.65 6.72
N ALA A 103 16.60 18.23 5.54
CA ALA A 103 16.49 17.51 4.26
C ALA A 103 17.53 16.39 4.13
N ARG A 104 18.75 16.57 4.68
CA ARG A 104 19.77 15.52 4.72
C ARG A 104 19.42 14.41 5.70
N LEU A 105 18.85 14.74 6.86
CA LEU A 105 18.31 13.75 7.80
C LEU A 105 17.16 12.95 7.17
N ALA A 106 16.23 13.62 6.48
CA ALA A 106 15.10 12.97 5.81
C ALA A 106 15.56 12.00 4.72
N ALA A 107 16.51 12.41 3.89
CA ALA A 107 17.12 11.55 2.88
C ALA A 107 17.87 10.37 3.51
N GLY A 108 18.73 10.65 4.51
CA GLY A 108 19.55 9.63 5.15
C GLY A 108 18.74 8.62 5.96
N ALA A 109 17.61 9.01 6.56
CA ALA A 109 16.67 8.09 7.17
C ALA A 109 16.15 7.04 6.18
N ALA A 110 15.85 7.45 4.94
CA ALA A 110 15.41 6.55 3.89
C ALA A 110 16.54 5.59 3.46
N LEU A 111 17.78 6.08 3.35
CA LEU A 111 18.95 5.25 3.03
C LEU A 111 19.26 4.22 4.13
N GLN A 112 19.22 4.64 5.40
CA GLN A 112 19.40 3.76 6.55
C GLN A 112 18.33 2.67 6.61
N LEU A 113 17.08 3.00 6.27
CA LEU A 113 16.01 2.02 6.22
C LEU A 113 16.25 0.98 5.12
N VAL A 114 16.67 1.42 3.93
CA VAL A 114 17.08 0.53 2.83
C VAL A 114 18.21 -0.39 3.29
N ASP A 115 19.25 0.16 3.91
CA ASP A 115 20.38 -0.61 4.43
C ASP A 115 19.92 -1.67 5.45
N ALA A 116 19.08 -1.28 6.41
CA ALA A 116 18.61 -2.17 7.47
C ALA A 116 17.77 -3.34 6.92
N VAL A 117 16.94 -3.09 5.90
CA VAL A 117 16.14 -4.13 5.24
C VAL A 117 17.02 -5.04 4.38
N LEU A 118 17.85 -4.47 3.51
CA LEU A 118 18.64 -5.25 2.55
C LEU A 118 19.79 -6.05 3.20
N THR A 119 20.23 -5.65 4.40
CA THR A 119 21.19 -6.42 5.21
C THR A 119 20.52 -7.48 6.09
N GLY A 120 19.19 -7.53 6.13
CA GLY A 120 18.42 -8.46 6.96
C GLY A 120 18.40 -8.12 8.45
N ALA A 121 18.81 -6.91 8.85
CA ALA A 121 18.72 -6.46 10.23
C ALA A 121 17.25 -6.34 10.69
N VAL A 122 16.37 -5.93 9.77
CA VAL A 122 14.92 -5.92 9.91
C VAL A 122 14.28 -6.48 8.67
N HIS A 123 13.02 -6.92 8.77
CA HIS A 123 12.30 -7.37 7.58
C HIS A 123 11.71 -6.18 6.78
N ASN A 124 11.38 -5.08 7.46
CA ASN A 124 10.77 -3.89 6.90
C ASN A 124 10.97 -2.69 7.85
N GLY A 125 10.42 -1.54 7.50
CA GLY A 125 10.30 -0.44 8.44
C GLY A 125 9.63 0.80 7.87
N LEU A 126 9.62 1.85 8.69
CA LEU A 126 9.03 3.15 8.39
C LEU A 126 10.04 4.25 8.73
N ALA A 127 10.25 5.18 7.80
CA ALA A 127 10.98 6.41 8.06
C ALA A 127 9.97 7.56 8.22
N LEU A 128 9.87 8.12 9.43
CA LEU A 128 9.05 9.31 9.69
C LEU A 128 9.93 10.55 9.51
N VAL A 129 9.74 11.24 8.38
CA VAL A 129 10.66 12.27 7.93
C VAL A 129 9.96 13.58 7.57
N ARG A 130 10.68 14.68 7.76
CA ARG A 130 10.37 16.01 7.21
C ARG A 130 11.68 16.71 6.81
N PRO A 131 11.75 17.36 5.65
CA PRO A 131 10.70 17.57 4.64
C PRO A 131 10.33 16.30 3.83
N PRO A 132 9.17 16.28 3.14
CA PRO A 132 8.81 15.23 2.17
C PRO A 132 9.73 15.26 0.94
N GLY A 133 9.54 14.32 -0.01
CA GLY A 133 10.48 14.13 -1.12
C GLY A 133 9.91 13.96 -2.53
N HIS A 134 8.74 13.36 -2.73
CA HIS A 134 8.33 12.84 -4.05
C HIS A 134 8.16 13.89 -5.17
N HIS A 135 7.93 15.16 -4.83
CA HIS A 135 7.86 16.26 -5.81
C HIS A 135 9.23 16.85 -6.19
N SER A 136 10.25 16.63 -5.36
CA SER A 136 11.59 17.18 -5.57
C SER A 136 12.20 16.61 -6.86
N GLN A 137 12.70 17.51 -7.68
CA GLN A 137 13.28 17.22 -8.99
C GLN A 137 14.80 17.30 -8.93
N ARG A 138 15.49 16.88 -10.00
CA ARG A 138 16.96 16.89 -10.09
C ARG A 138 17.61 18.24 -9.70
N ALA A 139 16.95 19.36 -10.00
CA ALA A 139 17.52 20.69 -9.74
C ALA A 139 16.49 21.69 -9.17
N ALA A 140 15.41 21.20 -8.57
CA ALA A 140 14.36 22.07 -8.06
C ALA A 140 13.62 21.48 -6.84
N ALA A 141 13.39 22.35 -5.86
CA ALA A 141 12.42 22.11 -4.80
C ALA A 141 11.00 22.30 -5.34
N ASN A 142 10.03 21.57 -4.80
CA ASN A 142 8.64 21.65 -5.25
C ASN A 142 7.72 21.00 -4.22
N GLY A 143 6.51 21.53 -3.97
CA GLY A 143 5.49 20.88 -3.15
C GLY A 143 6.02 20.45 -1.78
N PHE A 144 6.64 21.37 -1.07
CA PHE A 144 7.32 21.19 0.22
C PHE A 144 8.54 20.25 0.21
N CYS A 145 8.84 19.62 -0.94
CA CYS A 145 9.92 18.67 -1.09
C CYS A 145 11.22 19.35 -1.46
N VAL A 146 12.30 19.00 -0.74
CA VAL A 146 13.64 19.57 -0.96
C VAL A 146 14.53 18.57 -1.68
N PHE A 147 14.76 17.40 -1.10
CA PHE A 147 15.43 16.28 -1.77
C PHE A 147 14.46 15.11 -1.91
N ASN A 148 14.54 14.42 -3.04
CA ASN A 148 13.69 13.26 -3.31
C ASN A 148 14.15 12.01 -2.54
N ASN A 149 13.69 11.88 -1.29
CA ASN A 149 14.04 10.80 -0.36
C ASN A 149 13.85 9.40 -0.97
N VAL A 150 12.71 9.18 -1.65
CA VAL A 150 12.34 7.88 -2.23
C VAL A 150 13.19 7.55 -3.46
N ALA A 151 13.44 8.53 -4.33
CA ALA A 151 14.32 8.33 -5.48
C ALA A 151 15.77 8.08 -5.05
N LEU A 152 16.25 8.77 -4.01
CA LEU A 152 17.56 8.53 -3.40
C LEU A 152 17.65 7.11 -2.85
N ALA A 153 16.65 6.66 -2.10
CA ALA A 153 16.56 5.28 -1.60
C ALA A 153 16.63 4.24 -2.72
N ALA A 154 15.90 4.45 -3.82
CA ALA A 154 15.94 3.55 -4.98
C ALA A 154 17.32 3.56 -5.67
N LYS A 155 17.91 4.73 -5.95
CA LYS A 155 19.25 4.82 -6.56
C LYS A 155 20.32 4.20 -5.66
N HIS A 156 20.25 4.42 -4.34
CA HIS A 156 21.14 3.81 -3.35
C HIS A 156 21.03 2.29 -3.34
N ALA A 157 19.82 1.75 -3.31
CA ALA A 157 19.59 0.30 -3.39
C ALA A 157 20.19 -0.31 -4.66
N LYS A 158 20.02 0.35 -5.83
CA LYS A 158 20.61 -0.10 -7.09
C LYS A 158 22.15 -0.05 -7.05
N GLN A 159 22.73 1.05 -6.60
CA GLN A 159 24.18 1.24 -6.66
C GLN A 159 24.95 0.42 -5.62
N LYS A 160 24.46 0.38 -4.38
CA LYS A 160 25.14 -0.29 -3.27
C LYS A 160 24.87 -1.79 -3.24
N TYR A 161 23.65 -2.21 -3.56
CA TYR A 161 23.22 -3.61 -3.44
C TYR A 161 22.93 -4.29 -4.79
N GLY A 162 23.07 -3.58 -5.92
CA GLY A 162 22.93 -4.16 -7.25
C GLY A 162 21.51 -4.56 -7.63
N LEU A 163 20.48 -3.99 -6.97
CA LEU A 163 19.09 -4.31 -7.28
C LEU A 163 18.77 -3.99 -8.75
N GLN A 164 18.17 -4.96 -9.43
CA GLN A 164 17.83 -4.86 -10.86
C GLN A 164 16.37 -4.49 -11.12
N ARG A 165 15.51 -4.58 -10.10
CA ARG A 165 14.08 -4.29 -10.18
C ARG A 165 13.61 -3.69 -8.86
N ILE A 166 13.05 -2.49 -8.92
CA ILE A 166 12.46 -1.78 -7.78
C ILE A 166 11.05 -1.37 -8.17
N LEU A 167 10.11 -1.55 -7.25
CA LEU A 167 8.76 -1.01 -7.36
C LEU A 167 8.63 0.15 -6.36
N ILE A 168 8.25 1.31 -6.84
CA ILE A 168 7.86 2.46 -6.02
C ILE A 168 6.34 2.59 -6.13
N VAL A 169 5.66 2.50 -4.99
CA VAL A 169 4.21 2.73 -4.89
C VAL A 169 4.01 4.06 -4.17
N ASP A 170 3.61 5.08 -4.92
CA ASP A 170 3.25 6.38 -4.39
C ASP A 170 1.73 6.47 -4.21
N TRP A 171 1.31 6.41 -2.96
CA TRP A 171 -0.10 6.50 -2.59
C TRP A 171 -0.51 7.88 -2.07
N ASP A 172 0.38 8.88 -2.16
CA ASP A 172 0.02 10.25 -1.80
C ASP A 172 -1.15 10.73 -2.66
N VAL A 173 -1.89 11.72 -2.19
CA VAL A 173 -2.99 12.29 -2.97
C VAL A 173 -2.48 13.16 -4.12
N HIS A 174 -1.22 13.60 -4.09
CA HIS A 174 -0.58 14.35 -5.16
C HIS A 174 0.34 13.46 -5.99
N HIS A 175 0.49 13.79 -7.28
CA HIS A 175 1.41 13.08 -8.16
C HIS A 175 2.86 13.38 -7.79
N GLY A 176 3.66 12.34 -7.53
CA GLY A 176 5.11 12.44 -7.32
C GLY A 176 5.89 12.65 -8.63
N GLN A 177 5.65 13.75 -9.33
CA GLN A 177 6.29 14.08 -10.62
C GLN A 177 7.83 14.05 -10.56
N GLY A 178 8.42 14.38 -9.41
CA GLY A 178 9.86 14.28 -9.20
C GLY A 178 10.37 12.84 -9.39
N ILE A 179 9.69 11.86 -8.78
CA ILE A 179 10.02 10.43 -8.94
C ILE A 179 9.84 10.02 -10.40
N GLN A 180 8.72 10.39 -11.03
CA GLN A 180 8.45 10.09 -12.43
C GLN A 180 9.58 10.58 -13.33
N TYR A 181 10.00 11.84 -13.21
CA TYR A 181 11.05 12.40 -14.05
C TYR A 181 12.41 11.69 -13.86
N ILE A 182 12.74 11.29 -12.62
CA ILE A 182 14.03 10.65 -12.31
C ILE A 182 14.15 9.24 -12.92
N PHE A 183 13.04 8.54 -13.09
CA PHE A 183 13.00 7.16 -13.58
C PHE A 183 12.28 6.99 -14.92
N ASN A 184 11.94 8.10 -15.59
CA ASN A 184 11.07 8.10 -16.77
C ASN A 184 11.58 7.21 -17.92
N ASP A 185 12.90 7.04 -18.02
CA ASP A 185 13.58 6.21 -19.02
C ASP A 185 14.26 4.95 -18.44
N ASP A 186 14.03 4.64 -17.15
CA ASP A 186 14.70 3.56 -16.42
C ASP A 186 13.78 2.34 -16.21
N PRO A 187 13.88 1.27 -17.03
CA PRO A 187 13.02 0.09 -16.91
C PRO A 187 13.29 -0.77 -15.67
N SER A 188 14.33 -0.46 -14.90
CA SER A 188 14.58 -1.20 -13.65
C SER A 188 13.78 -0.66 -12.46
N VAL A 189 13.06 0.46 -12.62
CA VAL A 189 12.21 1.04 -11.59
C VAL A 189 10.80 1.21 -12.14
N LEU A 190 9.86 0.43 -11.63
CA LEU A 190 8.44 0.64 -11.89
C LEU A 190 7.91 1.67 -10.88
N TYR A 191 7.43 2.79 -11.39
CA TYR A 191 6.77 3.82 -10.60
C TYR A 191 5.27 3.75 -10.81
N PHE A 192 4.52 3.52 -9.74
CA PHE A 192 3.07 3.61 -9.71
C PHE A 192 2.66 4.77 -8.81
N SER A 193 1.76 5.63 -9.30
CA SER A 193 1.13 6.68 -8.51
C SER A 193 -0.35 6.76 -8.81
N TRP A 194 -1.19 6.71 -7.79
CA TRP A 194 -2.49 7.35 -7.88
C TRP A 194 -2.39 8.78 -7.35
N HIS A 195 -3.32 9.64 -7.74
CA HIS A 195 -3.35 11.01 -7.26
C HIS A 195 -4.65 11.68 -7.69
N ARG A 196 -5.10 12.68 -6.94
CA ARG A 196 -6.14 13.60 -7.39
C ARG A 196 -5.62 14.36 -8.61
N TYR A 197 -6.45 14.42 -9.65
CA TYR A 197 -6.08 15.03 -10.92
C TYR A 197 -7.15 15.98 -11.43
N GLU A 198 -8.43 15.59 -11.34
CA GLU A 198 -9.58 16.38 -11.82
C GLU A 198 -9.32 16.95 -13.23
N HIS A 199 -8.89 16.09 -14.15
CA HIS A 199 -8.53 16.46 -15.52
C HIS A 199 -7.46 17.56 -15.63
N GLY A 200 -6.44 17.50 -14.76
CA GLY A 200 -5.34 18.46 -14.72
C GLY A 200 -5.66 19.77 -13.98
N SER A 201 -6.82 19.87 -13.34
CA SER A 201 -7.21 21.05 -12.56
C SER A 201 -6.79 21.00 -11.08
N PHE A 202 -6.24 19.87 -10.62
CA PHE A 202 -5.62 19.76 -9.31
C PHE A 202 -4.09 19.86 -9.39
N TRP A 203 -3.49 20.46 -8.36
CA TRP A 203 -2.03 20.62 -8.27
C TRP A 203 -1.35 19.23 -8.37
N PRO A 204 -0.28 19.06 -9.19
CA PRO A 204 0.59 20.09 -9.76
C PRO A 204 0.20 20.61 -11.16
N PHE A 205 -1.01 20.32 -11.67
CA PHE A 205 -1.52 20.80 -12.97
C PHE A 205 -0.72 20.34 -14.19
N LEU A 206 -0.19 19.12 -14.13
CA LEU A 206 0.71 18.58 -15.13
C LEU A 206 -0.02 17.60 -16.07
N PRO A 207 -0.02 17.84 -17.40
CA PRO A 207 -0.56 16.87 -18.35
C PRO A 207 0.12 15.50 -18.26
N GLU A 208 1.42 15.46 -17.94
CA GLU A 208 2.17 14.23 -17.76
C GLU A 208 1.85 13.45 -16.48
N SER A 209 0.92 13.94 -15.65
CA SER A 209 0.32 13.18 -14.56
C SER A 209 -0.85 12.31 -15.03
N ASP A 210 -1.33 12.45 -16.27
CA ASP A 210 -2.41 11.60 -16.79
C ASP A 210 -1.93 10.17 -17.12
N ALA A 211 -2.88 9.29 -17.39
CA ALA A 211 -2.67 7.85 -17.60
C ALA A 211 -1.86 7.52 -18.88
N ASP A 212 -1.78 8.43 -19.85
CA ASP A 212 -1.06 8.25 -21.12
C ASP A 212 0.46 8.47 -21.00
N ALA A 213 0.92 9.08 -19.90
CA ALA A 213 2.32 9.23 -19.56
C ALA A 213 2.90 7.90 -19.03
N VAL A 214 3.25 6.99 -19.94
CA VAL A 214 3.70 5.62 -19.63
C VAL A 214 5.22 5.45 -19.48
N GLY A 215 5.98 6.54 -19.47
CA GLY A 215 7.45 6.52 -19.53
C GLY A 215 7.99 6.78 -20.93
N GLN A 216 9.31 6.80 -21.09
CA GLN A 216 10.00 7.16 -22.33
C GLN A 216 11.15 6.20 -22.64
N GLY A 217 11.50 6.09 -23.92
CA GLY A 217 12.63 5.27 -24.35
C GLY A 217 12.51 3.81 -23.86
N GLN A 218 13.51 3.35 -23.10
CA GLN A 218 13.50 2.00 -22.54
C GLN A 218 12.57 1.84 -21.34
N GLY A 219 12.18 2.95 -20.68
CA GLY A 219 11.26 2.96 -19.54
C GLY A 219 9.78 2.98 -19.90
N GLN A 220 9.41 2.86 -21.19
CA GLN A 220 8.00 2.75 -21.58
C GLN A 220 7.34 1.53 -20.93
N GLY A 221 6.18 1.75 -20.29
CA GLY A 221 5.47 0.79 -19.46
C GLY A 221 5.86 0.80 -17.98
N PHE A 222 6.93 1.50 -17.58
CA PHE A 222 7.43 1.53 -16.21
C PHE A 222 7.05 2.79 -15.40
N THR A 223 6.27 3.69 -16.00
CA THR A 223 5.54 4.76 -15.30
C THR A 223 4.05 4.48 -15.42
N VAL A 224 3.34 4.44 -14.29
CA VAL A 224 1.92 4.10 -14.21
C VAL A 224 1.20 5.13 -13.36
N ASN A 225 0.52 6.07 -14.02
CA ASN A 225 -0.28 7.10 -13.38
C ASN A 225 -1.76 6.71 -13.35
N LEU A 226 -2.39 6.77 -12.19
CA LEU A 226 -3.83 6.55 -12.00
C LEU A 226 -4.49 7.84 -11.50
N PRO A 227 -4.97 8.70 -12.42
CA PRO A 227 -5.52 10.00 -12.07
C PRO A 227 -6.96 9.88 -11.55
N TRP A 228 -7.23 10.34 -10.33
CA TRP A 228 -8.58 10.49 -9.80
C TRP A 228 -9.22 11.77 -10.33
N ASN A 229 -10.22 11.60 -11.19
CA ASN A 229 -10.92 12.73 -11.83
C ASN A 229 -12.13 13.25 -11.02
N GLN A 230 -12.37 12.67 -9.84
CA GLN A 230 -13.33 13.17 -8.86
C GLN A 230 -12.74 13.09 -7.45
N VAL A 231 -13.26 13.91 -6.55
CA VAL A 231 -12.99 13.82 -5.11
C VAL A 231 -13.92 12.82 -4.42
N GLY A 232 -13.58 12.41 -3.21
CA GLY A 232 -14.43 11.51 -2.41
C GLY A 232 -14.24 10.03 -2.73
N MET A 233 -13.10 9.66 -3.34
CA MET A 233 -12.70 8.26 -3.53
C MET A 233 -12.67 7.53 -2.19
N GLY A 234 -13.28 6.34 -2.13
CA GLY A 234 -13.40 5.52 -0.94
C GLY A 234 -12.62 4.22 -1.01
N ASN A 235 -12.72 3.40 0.04
CA ASN A 235 -11.99 2.13 0.17
C ASN A 235 -12.14 1.20 -1.05
N ALA A 236 -13.33 1.19 -1.68
CA ALA A 236 -13.60 0.35 -2.85
C ALA A 236 -12.79 0.80 -4.08
N ASP A 237 -12.63 2.11 -4.29
CA ASP A 237 -11.88 2.68 -5.43
C ASP A 237 -10.40 2.34 -5.34
N TYR A 238 -9.81 2.57 -4.15
CA TYR A 238 -8.41 2.23 -3.87
C TYR A 238 -8.16 0.72 -3.96
N LEU A 239 -9.07 -0.11 -3.43
CA LEU A 239 -8.94 -1.57 -3.55
C LEU A 239 -9.03 -2.03 -5.01
N ALA A 240 -9.92 -1.43 -5.81
CA ALA A 240 -10.02 -1.74 -7.23
C ALA A 240 -8.74 -1.34 -7.98
N ALA A 241 -8.16 -0.16 -7.71
CA ALA A 241 -6.86 0.22 -8.26
C ALA A 241 -5.75 -0.79 -7.90
N PHE A 242 -5.72 -1.25 -6.65
CA PHE A 242 -4.79 -2.29 -6.21
C PHE A 242 -4.97 -3.59 -7.01
N LEU A 243 -6.20 -4.11 -7.05
CA LEU A 243 -6.50 -5.43 -7.61
C LEU A 243 -6.41 -5.47 -9.14
N HIS A 244 -6.78 -4.38 -9.81
CA HIS A 244 -6.93 -4.35 -11.27
C HIS A 244 -5.78 -3.66 -12.01
N VAL A 245 -4.88 -2.97 -11.30
CA VAL A 245 -3.70 -2.31 -11.88
C VAL A 245 -2.43 -2.71 -11.13
N LEU A 246 -2.26 -2.24 -9.89
CA LEU A 246 -0.96 -2.34 -9.21
C LEU A 246 -0.50 -3.79 -8.99
N LEU A 247 -1.35 -4.65 -8.43
CA LEU A 247 -0.98 -6.04 -8.14
C LEU A 247 -0.69 -6.87 -9.41
N PRO A 248 -1.52 -6.82 -10.48
CA PRO A 248 -1.19 -7.46 -11.74
C PRO A 248 0.22 -7.11 -12.26
N LEU A 249 0.55 -5.82 -12.28
CA LEU A 249 1.85 -5.32 -12.72
C LEU A 249 2.99 -5.77 -11.81
N ALA A 250 2.76 -5.68 -10.50
CA ALA A 250 3.75 -6.07 -9.50
C ALA A 250 4.04 -7.58 -9.51
N PHE A 251 3.03 -8.41 -9.78
CA PHE A 251 3.22 -9.86 -9.91
C PHE A 251 3.88 -10.24 -11.25
N GLU A 252 3.52 -9.59 -12.36
CA GLU A 252 4.13 -9.86 -13.67
C GLU A 252 5.60 -9.42 -13.71
N GLY A 253 5.92 -8.24 -13.19
CA GLY A 253 7.28 -7.69 -13.21
C GLY A 253 8.29 -8.51 -12.40
N GLY A 254 7.83 -9.52 -11.65
CA GLY A 254 8.68 -10.41 -10.89
C GLY A 254 9.53 -9.65 -9.87
N TYR A 255 9.00 -8.57 -9.30
CA TYR A 255 9.52 -8.00 -8.06
C TYR A 255 9.45 -9.11 -7.02
N HIS A 256 10.50 -9.28 -6.21
CA HIS A 256 10.72 -10.46 -5.37
C HIS A 256 9.41 -10.88 -4.70
N LEU A 257 8.76 -11.94 -5.22
CA LEU A 257 7.33 -12.20 -4.97
C LEU A 257 7.08 -12.48 -3.49
N GLU A 258 8.04 -13.15 -2.86
CA GLU A 258 8.04 -13.34 -1.42
C GLU A 258 8.18 -12.00 -0.70
N SER A 259 9.01 -11.07 -1.16
CA SER A 259 9.17 -9.75 -0.54
C SER A 259 8.10 -8.75 -0.91
N LEU A 260 7.36 -8.90 -2.01
CA LEU A 260 6.20 -8.08 -2.34
C LEU A 260 4.99 -8.58 -1.57
N ALA A 261 4.72 -9.88 -1.59
CA ALA A 261 3.70 -10.50 -0.77
C ALA A 261 4.03 -10.30 0.71
N GLN A 262 5.28 -10.47 1.15
CA GLN A 262 5.73 -10.07 2.49
C GLN A 262 5.59 -8.57 2.65
N SER A 263 6.10 -7.67 1.82
CA SER A 263 5.97 -6.21 2.06
C SER A 263 4.53 -5.73 2.14
N VAL A 264 3.62 -6.27 1.33
CA VAL A 264 2.17 -6.04 1.45
C VAL A 264 1.66 -6.69 2.73
N CYS A 265 1.87 -8.00 2.93
CA CYS A 265 1.49 -8.76 4.13
C CYS A 265 2.20 -8.27 5.39
N MET A 266 3.22 -7.44 5.31
CA MET A 266 4.09 -6.97 6.37
C MET A 266 3.89 -5.51 6.62
N MET A 267 3.52 -4.69 5.64
CA MET A 267 2.88 -3.41 5.89
C MET A 267 1.54 -3.68 6.60
N VAL A 268 0.81 -4.69 6.11
CA VAL A 268 -0.27 -5.40 6.79
C VAL A 268 0.26 -5.92 8.12
N GLN A 269 1.22 -6.86 8.30
CA GLN A 269 1.70 -7.34 9.63
C GLN A 269 2.37 -6.30 10.54
N THR A 270 2.76 -5.12 10.06
CA THR A 270 3.31 -4.03 10.88
C THR A 270 2.16 -3.19 11.42
N LEU A 271 1.13 -2.96 10.59
CA LEU A 271 -0.21 -2.59 11.06
C LEU A 271 -0.84 -3.74 11.89
N LEU A 272 -0.38 -4.98 11.70
CA LEU A 272 -1.10 -6.22 12.04
C LEU A 272 -0.24 -7.30 12.69
N GLY A 273 0.61 -6.88 13.62
CA GLY A 273 0.77 -7.71 14.80
C GLY A 273 -0.60 -7.98 15.44
N ASP A 274 -1.61 -7.16 15.13
CA ASP A 274 -3.01 -7.18 15.56
C ASP A 274 -3.94 -7.52 14.35
N PRO A 275 -5.17 -8.04 14.50
CA PRO A 275 -6.01 -8.45 13.36
C PRO A 275 -6.48 -7.28 12.46
N THR A 276 -6.67 -7.50 11.14
CA THR A 276 -7.17 -6.47 10.22
C THR A 276 -8.58 -6.06 10.63
N PRO A 277 -8.90 -4.74 10.67
CA PRO A 277 -10.29 -4.36 10.78
C PRO A 277 -11.02 -4.81 9.51
N PRO A 278 -12.24 -5.36 9.63
CA PRO A 278 -13.04 -5.62 8.45
C PRO A 278 -13.35 -4.30 7.76
N LEU A 279 -13.20 -4.25 6.43
CA LEU A 279 -13.72 -3.13 5.65
C LEU A 279 -15.25 -3.19 5.71
N LEU A 280 -15.85 -2.17 6.30
CA LEU A 280 -17.30 -2.00 6.42
C LEU A 280 -17.79 -1.06 5.32
N GLY A 281 -18.99 -1.34 4.78
CA GLY A 281 -19.62 -0.52 3.75
C GLY A 281 -19.80 -1.23 2.41
N LEU A 282 -20.35 -0.50 1.44
CA LEU A 282 -20.54 -0.99 0.08
C LEU A 282 -19.17 -1.00 -0.64
N MET A 283 -18.71 -2.18 -1.04
CA MET A 283 -17.42 -2.37 -1.74
C MET A 283 -17.61 -2.31 -3.26
N VAL A 284 -18.22 -1.22 -3.74
CA VAL A 284 -18.44 -0.97 -5.17
C VAL A 284 -17.69 0.32 -5.53
N PRO A 285 -16.70 0.26 -6.43
CA PRO A 285 -16.01 1.45 -6.91
C PRO A 285 -16.97 2.40 -7.62
N CYS A 286 -16.74 3.70 -7.51
CA CYS A 286 -17.49 4.70 -8.23
C CYS A 286 -17.14 4.68 -9.73
N GLN A 287 -18.04 5.22 -10.55
CA GLN A 287 -17.88 5.23 -12.01
C GLN A 287 -16.60 5.96 -12.45
N SER A 288 -16.26 7.08 -11.82
CA SER A 288 -15.05 7.84 -12.15
C SER A 288 -13.77 7.04 -11.87
N ALA A 289 -13.74 6.25 -10.79
CA ALA A 289 -12.59 5.40 -10.49
C ALA A 289 -12.44 4.27 -11.51
N LEU A 290 -13.56 3.65 -11.93
CA LEU A 290 -13.55 2.61 -12.96
C LEU A 290 -13.06 3.15 -14.31
N GLU A 291 -13.47 4.36 -14.70
CA GLU A 291 -12.99 5.04 -15.91
C GLU A 291 -11.48 5.32 -15.85
N SER A 292 -10.98 5.81 -14.71
CA SER A 292 -9.53 5.99 -14.52
C SER A 292 -8.77 4.66 -14.62
N ILE A 293 -9.24 3.62 -13.94
CA ILE A 293 -8.64 2.27 -14.01
C ILE A 293 -8.62 1.76 -15.46
N GLN A 294 -9.71 1.91 -16.20
CA GLN A 294 -9.80 1.48 -17.59
C GLN A 294 -8.85 2.28 -18.50
N SER A 295 -8.70 3.58 -18.30
CA SER A 295 -7.75 4.42 -19.03
C SER A 295 -6.31 3.94 -18.80
N VAL A 296 -5.94 3.66 -17.54
CA VAL A 296 -4.61 3.12 -17.20
C VAL A 296 -4.40 1.76 -17.84
N GLN A 297 -5.37 0.85 -17.73
CA GLN A 297 -5.29 -0.47 -18.36
C GLN A 297 -5.07 -0.34 -19.87
N THR A 298 -5.80 0.55 -20.52
CA THR A 298 -5.67 0.81 -21.96
C THR A 298 -4.27 1.29 -22.32
N ALA A 299 -3.74 2.27 -21.57
CA ALA A 299 -2.41 2.81 -21.79
C ALA A 299 -1.29 1.78 -21.53
N GLN A 300 -1.48 0.88 -20.56
CA GLN A 300 -0.47 -0.09 -20.12
C GLN A 300 -0.53 -1.46 -20.83
N THR A 301 -1.66 -1.78 -21.47
CA THR A 301 -1.87 -3.06 -22.19
C THR A 301 -0.77 -3.42 -23.20
N PRO A 302 -0.18 -2.47 -23.95
CA PRO A 302 0.92 -2.78 -24.87
C PRO A 302 2.17 -3.33 -24.19
N TYR A 303 2.36 -3.05 -22.89
CA TYR A 303 3.59 -3.33 -22.16
C TYR A 303 3.46 -4.51 -21.18
N TRP A 304 2.23 -4.82 -20.72
CA TRP A 304 1.98 -5.78 -19.65
C TRP A 304 0.95 -6.82 -20.05
N THR A 305 1.37 -8.09 -20.07
CA THR A 305 0.55 -9.25 -20.46
C THR A 305 -0.59 -9.49 -19.49
N SER A 306 -0.38 -9.21 -18.20
CA SER A 306 -1.38 -9.32 -17.14
C SER A 306 -2.60 -8.43 -17.38
N LEU A 307 -2.44 -7.35 -18.15
CA LEU A 307 -3.53 -6.42 -18.49
C LEU A 307 -4.22 -6.75 -19.82
N GLN A 308 -3.57 -7.53 -20.70
CA GLN A 308 -4.10 -7.91 -22.02
C GLN A 308 -5.34 -8.82 -21.94
N GLN A 309 -5.57 -9.52 -20.82
CA GLN A 309 -6.68 -10.47 -20.67
C GLN A 309 -7.99 -9.85 -20.14
N ASN A 310 -8.00 -8.58 -19.74
CA ASN A 310 -9.19 -7.91 -19.20
C ASN A 310 -10.09 -7.24 -20.26
N VAL A 311 -9.77 -7.37 -21.55
CA VAL A 311 -10.59 -6.81 -22.64
C VAL A 311 -11.71 -7.80 -23.02
N ALA A 312 -12.61 -8.11 -22.09
CA ALA A 312 -13.91 -8.64 -22.47
C ALA A 312 -14.76 -7.46 -22.99
N PRO A 313 -15.34 -7.52 -24.21
CA PRO A 313 -16.19 -6.45 -24.70
C PRO A 313 -17.43 -6.37 -23.81
N VAL A 314 -17.68 -5.20 -23.24
CA VAL A 314 -18.96 -4.90 -22.58
C VAL A 314 -20.07 -5.25 -23.58
N LEU A 315 -20.95 -6.15 -23.16
CA LEU A 315 -22.13 -6.56 -23.90
C LEU A 315 -22.84 -5.34 -24.48
N SER A 316 -23.01 -5.39 -25.80
CA SER A 316 -23.76 -4.45 -26.62
C SER A 316 -25.09 -4.03 -25.98
N SER A 317 -25.35 -2.73 -26.05
CA SER A 317 -26.63 -2.04 -25.88
C SER A 317 -27.86 -2.97 -25.92
N SER A 318 -28.47 -3.23 -24.77
CA SER A 318 -29.88 -3.63 -24.73
C SER A 318 -30.73 -2.38 -24.51
N THR A 319 -31.61 -2.16 -25.46
CA THR A 319 -32.63 -1.12 -25.50
C THR A 319 -33.59 -1.23 -24.32
N HIS A 320 -33.55 -0.29 -23.39
CA HIS A 320 -34.72 0.07 -22.58
C HIS A 320 -34.84 1.60 -22.47
N SER A 321 -36.04 2.06 -22.86
CA SER A 321 -36.50 3.45 -22.95
C SER A 321 -36.42 4.21 -21.62
N PRO A 322 -36.21 5.54 -21.62
CA PRO A 322 -36.14 6.31 -20.39
C PRO A 322 -37.55 6.61 -19.87
N GLU A 323 -37.84 6.22 -18.63
CA GLU A 323 -38.90 6.86 -17.84
C GLU A 323 -38.25 7.72 -16.76
N GLU A 324 -38.53 9.02 -16.86
CA GLU A 324 -38.13 10.07 -15.94
C GLU A 324 -38.59 9.76 -14.51
N ARG A 325 -37.64 9.74 -13.57
CA ARG A 325 -37.95 9.96 -12.16
C ARG A 325 -37.00 10.99 -11.59
N SER A 326 -37.51 12.22 -11.53
CA SER A 326 -36.86 13.37 -10.90
C SER A 326 -36.45 13.04 -9.46
N LEU A 327 -35.14 12.96 -9.21
CA LEU A 327 -34.58 13.01 -7.86
C LEU A 327 -34.29 14.47 -7.53
N ARG A 328 -35.06 14.97 -6.55
CA ARG A 328 -34.93 16.31 -5.99
C ARG A 328 -33.55 16.45 -5.34
N LEU A 329 -32.89 17.57 -5.66
CA LEU A 329 -31.75 18.12 -4.94
C LEU A 329 -32.01 18.15 -3.43
N LEU A 330 -31.22 17.39 -2.69
CA LEU A 330 -30.95 17.52 -1.26
C LEU A 330 -29.43 17.32 -1.19
N GLY A 331 -28.62 18.37 -1.09
CA GLY A 331 -28.39 19.15 0.12
C GLY A 331 -26.88 19.04 0.37
N GLU A 332 -26.23 20.16 0.68
CA GLU A 332 -24.77 20.32 0.73
C GLU A 332 -24.04 19.18 1.46
N SER A 333 -22.98 18.66 0.83
CA SER A 333 -22.06 17.70 1.45
C SER A 333 -21.25 18.38 2.56
N PRO A 334 -21.09 17.76 3.74
CA PRO A 334 -20.30 18.35 4.80
C PRO A 334 -18.81 18.33 4.46
N THR A 335 -18.14 19.40 4.87
CA THR A 335 -16.69 19.61 4.77
C THR A 335 -15.90 18.54 5.53
N CYS A 336 -14.61 18.44 5.20
CA CYS A 336 -13.56 17.47 5.59
C CYS A 336 -13.47 17.06 7.08
N ALA A 337 -14.23 17.66 8.00
CA ALA A 337 -14.15 17.39 9.43
C ALA A 337 -14.71 16.01 9.85
N VAL A 338 -15.50 15.32 9.01
CA VAL A 338 -16.20 14.08 9.39
C VAL A 338 -15.29 12.83 9.33
N ALA A 339 -14.14 12.90 8.63
CA ALA A 339 -13.26 11.75 8.47
C ALA A 339 -12.44 11.43 9.73
N GLU A 340 -11.93 12.46 10.44
CA GLU A 340 -11.12 12.31 11.66
C GLU A 340 -11.89 11.64 12.81
N ASP A 341 -13.15 12.02 13.02
CA ASP A 341 -14.01 11.46 14.08
C ASP A 341 -14.35 9.96 13.87
N SER A 342 -14.24 9.46 12.64
CA SER A 342 -14.59 8.08 12.28
C SER A 342 -13.42 7.08 12.38
N LEU A 343 -12.17 7.56 12.21
CA LEU A 343 -10.96 6.73 12.20
C LEU A 343 -10.44 6.46 13.61
N SER A 344 -10.54 7.43 14.52
CA SER A 344 -10.04 7.32 15.90
C SER A 344 -10.65 6.12 16.67
N PRO A 345 -11.97 5.88 16.65
CA PRO A 345 -12.57 4.72 17.33
C PRO A 345 -12.17 3.36 16.74
N LEU A 346 -11.94 3.29 15.43
CA LEU A 346 -11.48 2.07 14.74
C LEU A 346 -10.03 1.74 15.13
N LEU A 347 -9.17 2.76 15.15
CA LEU A 347 -7.78 2.62 15.55
C LEU A 347 -7.68 2.25 17.04
N ASP A 348 -8.50 2.82 17.91
CA ASP A 348 -8.53 2.48 19.34
C ASP A 348 -9.04 1.05 19.60
N GLN A 349 -9.98 0.56 18.79
CA GLN A 349 -10.40 -0.85 18.83
C GLN A 349 -9.28 -1.83 18.44
N LEU A 350 -8.35 -1.42 17.58
CA LEU A 350 -7.19 -2.23 17.21
C LEU A 350 -6.18 -2.35 18.36
N CYS A 351 -5.96 -1.26 19.11
CA CYS A 351 -5.08 -1.26 20.30
C CYS A 351 -5.62 -2.11 21.46
N LEU A 352 -6.95 -2.33 21.52
CA LEU A 352 -7.59 -3.17 22.54
C LEU A 352 -7.51 -4.68 22.23
N ARG A 353 -6.94 -5.09 21.09
CA ARG A 353 -6.81 -6.50 20.67
C ARG A 353 -5.35 -6.86 20.43
N PRO A 354 -4.54 -7.04 21.49
CA PRO A 354 -3.15 -7.45 21.33
C PRO A 354 -3.06 -8.77 20.58
N ALA A 355 -2.08 -8.84 19.67
CA ALA A 355 -1.49 -10.06 19.17
C ALA A 355 -1.50 -11.20 20.22
N PRO A 356 -2.29 -12.27 20.08
CA PRO A 356 -2.15 -13.38 21.01
C PRO A 356 -0.75 -13.98 20.90
N PRO A 357 -0.20 -14.51 22.01
CA PRO A 357 1.16 -15.04 22.08
C PRO A 357 1.38 -16.22 21.12
N ILE A 358 0.30 -16.82 20.62
CA ILE A 358 0.29 -17.90 19.64
C ILE A 358 -0.40 -17.39 18.38
N CYS A 359 0.35 -17.32 17.28
CA CYS A 359 -0.17 -16.88 15.98
C CYS A 359 -0.89 -18.01 15.26
N THR A 360 -0.38 -19.24 15.38
CA THR A 360 -0.86 -20.40 14.60
C THR A 360 -0.91 -21.65 15.46
N ALA A 361 -2.02 -22.39 15.40
CA ALA A 361 -2.10 -23.75 15.91
C ALA A 361 -1.97 -24.77 14.77
N VAL A 362 -1.25 -25.86 14.99
CA VAL A 362 -1.10 -26.97 14.04
C VAL A 362 -1.61 -28.24 14.68
N ALA A 363 -2.61 -28.87 14.07
CA ALA A 363 -3.15 -30.16 14.49
C ALA A 363 -2.85 -31.23 13.44
N SER A 364 -2.21 -32.34 13.86
CA SER A 364 -1.97 -33.49 12.99
C SER A 364 -2.81 -34.69 13.39
N THR A 365 -3.58 -35.25 12.45
CA THR A 365 -4.28 -36.52 12.65
C THR A 365 -3.39 -37.73 12.35
N VAL A 366 -2.14 -37.52 11.91
CA VAL A 366 -1.16 -38.57 11.60
C VAL A 366 -0.09 -38.59 12.72
N PRO A 367 0.00 -39.66 13.52
CA PRO A 367 1.01 -39.76 14.59
C PRO A 367 2.44 -39.79 14.03
N GLY A 368 3.37 -39.05 14.65
CA GLY A 368 4.82 -39.22 14.43
C GLY A 368 5.49 -38.30 13.40
N ALA A 369 4.82 -37.25 12.92
CA ALA A 369 5.47 -36.23 12.09
C ALA A 369 6.20 -35.21 12.97
N ALA A 370 7.52 -35.35 13.12
CA ALA A 370 8.34 -34.33 13.77
C ALA A 370 8.38 -33.06 12.89
N LEU A 371 7.66 -32.02 13.29
CA LEU A 371 7.63 -30.74 12.59
C LEU A 371 8.57 -29.75 13.30
N CYS A 372 9.55 -29.20 12.57
CA CYS A 372 10.30 -28.02 13.02
C CYS A 372 9.40 -26.79 12.86
N LEU A 373 8.75 -26.36 13.94
CA LEU A 373 7.83 -25.23 13.93
C LEU A 373 8.53 -23.94 14.40
N PRO A 374 8.22 -22.79 13.79
CA PRO A 374 8.75 -21.50 14.22
C PRO A 374 8.18 -21.08 15.59
N PRO A 375 8.83 -20.12 16.28
CA PRO A 375 8.31 -19.54 17.53
C PRO A 375 6.90 -18.97 17.33
N GLY A 376 6.00 -19.19 18.30
CA GLY A 376 4.60 -18.72 18.23
C GLY A 376 3.63 -19.69 17.53
N VAL A 377 4.07 -20.91 17.21
CA VAL A 377 3.23 -21.98 16.67
C VAL A 377 3.07 -23.12 17.69
N LEU A 378 1.82 -23.49 18.01
CA LEU A 378 1.53 -24.64 18.87
C LEU A 378 1.33 -25.91 18.03
N HIS A 379 1.98 -27.02 18.40
CA HIS A 379 1.72 -28.35 17.83
C HIS A 379 0.78 -29.16 18.73
N GLN A 380 -0.24 -29.78 18.15
CA GLN A 380 -1.15 -30.67 18.85
C GLN A 380 -1.30 -32.01 18.10
N GLU A 381 -1.08 -33.12 18.81
CA GLU A 381 -1.33 -34.48 18.32
C GLU A 381 -2.69 -35.00 18.84
N GLY A 382 -3.52 -35.56 17.96
CA GLY A 382 -4.77 -36.24 18.32
C GLY A 382 -6.06 -35.57 17.80
N SER A 383 -7.20 -36.25 17.98
CA SER A 383 -8.47 -35.96 17.28
C SER A 383 -9.36 -34.85 17.87
N VAL A 384 -8.87 -34.08 18.85
CA VAL A 384 -9.72 -33.12 19.59
C VAL A 384 -9.01 -31.77 19.65
N LEU A 385 -9.53 -30.76 18.94
CA LEU A 385 -9.24 -29.36 19.27
C LEU A 385 -9.69 -29.14 20.74
N ARG A 386 -8.74 -28.94 21.65
CA ARG A 386 -9.05 -28.50 23.01
C ARG A 386 -9.56 -27.06 22.94
N GLU A 387 -10.46 -26.68 23.85
CA GLU A 387 -10.89 -25.28 24.04
C GLU A 387 -9.71 -24.31 24.23
N GLU A 388 -8.57 -24.81 24.75
CA GLU A 388 -7.31 -24.08 24.92
C GLU A 388 -6.67 -23.66 23.58
N THR A 389 -6.73 -24.51 22.55
CA THR A 389 -6.21 -24.23 21.20
C THR A 389 -7.07 -23.20 20.46
N GLU A 390 -8.38 -23.21 20.74
CA GLU A 390 -9.37 -22.30 20.16
C GLU A 390 -9.39 -20.92 20.83
N ALA A 391 -8.95 -20.82 22.09
CA ALA A 391 -8.94 -19.56 22.84
C ALA A 391 -7.73 -18.67 22.52
N TRP A 392 -6.58 -19.25 22.15
CA TRP A 392 -5.30 -18.54 22.10
C TRP A 392 -4.65 -18.45 20.71
N ALA A 393 -5.07 -19.24 19.72
CA ALA A 393 -4.48 -19.19 18.38
C ALA A 393 -5.29 -18.30 17.43
N ARG A 394 -4.60 -17.47 16.63
CA ARG A 394 -5.22 -16.60 15.62
C ARG A 394 -5.72 -17.35 14.40
N ASN A 395 -4.96 -18.32 13.92
CA ASN A 395 -5.30 -19.17 12.79
C ASN A 395 -4.87 -20.63 13.10
N ALA A 396 -5.37 -21.58 12.33
CA ALA A 396 -5.09 -22.99 12.53
C ALA A 396 -4.85 -23.73 11.21
N ILE A 397 -3.92 -24.69 11.25
CA ILE A 397 -3.64 -25.63 10.17
C ILE A 397 -3.96 -27.04 10.69
N ALA A 398 -4.75 -27.80 9.93
CA ALA A 398 -5.05 -29.18 10.24
C ALA A 398 -4.68 -30.09 9.07
N THR A 399 -4.03 -31.22 9.34
CA THR A 399 -3.86 -32.28 8.35
C THR A 399 -4.97 -33.32 8.52
N THR A 400 -5.50 -33.82 7.40
CA THR A 400 -6.56 -34.85 7.37
C THR A 400 -6.26 -35.83 6.25
N THR A 401 -6.85 -37.03 6.31
CA THR A 401 -6.78 -37.99 5.19
C THR A 401 -7.69 -37.54 4.05
N ALA A 402 -7.33 -37.89 2.81
CA ALA A 402 -8.10 -37.53 1.61
C ALA A 402 -9.57 -37.98 1.67
N LEU A 403 -9.84 -39.15 2.26
CA LEU A 403 -11.18 -39.70 2.45
C LEU A 403 -12.03 -38.89 3.44
N ALA A 404 -11.39 -38.19 4.38
CA ALA A 404 -12.07 -37.41 5.42
C ALA A 404 -12.18 -35.92 5.07
N THR A 405 -11.46 -35.42 4.06
CA THR A 405 -11.37 -33.98 3.74
C THR A 405 -12.74 -33.30 3.60
N ALA A 406 -13.65 -33.89 2.83
CA ALA A 406 -14.98 -33.30 2.60
C ALA A 406 -15.82 -33.24 3.89
N ALA A 407 -15.84 -34.33 4.68
CA ALA A 407 -16.59 -34.39 5.93
C ALA A 407 -15.99 -33.45 6.99
N THR A 408 -14.65 -33.39 7.10
CA THR A 408 -13.96 -32.48 8.00
C THR A 408 -14.27 -31.02 7.66
N LEU A 409 -14.25 -30.68 6.37
CA LEU A 409 -14.56 -29.33 5.90
C LEU A 409 -16.01 -28.93 6.18
N ASP A 410 -16.96 -29.84 5.97
CA ASP A 410 -18.38 -29.58 6.28
C ASP A 410 -18.58 -29.30 7.78
N VAL A 411 -18.02 -30.14 8.65
CA VAL A 411 -18.08 -29.93 10.11
C VAL A 411 -17.46 -28.59 10.51
N LEU A 412 -16.35 -28.19 9.90
CA LEU A 412 -15.70 -26.90 10.17
C LEU A 412 -16.59 -25.73 9.75
N ILE A 413 -17.17 -25.76 8.55
CA ILE A 413 -18.07 -24.72 8.05
C ILE A 413 -19.28 -24.58 8.98
N GLN A 414 -19.93 -25.69 9.34
CA GLN A 414 -21.08 -25.67 10.23
C GLN A 414 -20.73 -25.13 11.62
N ARG A 415 -19.57 -25.50 12.17
CA ARG A 415 -19.08 -24.96 13.45
C ARG A 415 -18.82 -23.46 13.38
N CYS A 416 -18.22 -22.96 12.30
CA CYS A 416 -18.00 -21.52 12.10
C CYS A 416 -19.33 -20.76 12.08
N LEU A 417 -20.31 -21.24 11.33
CA LEU A 417 -21.63 -20.62 11.23
C LEU A 417 -22.39 -20.66 12.56
N ALA A 418 -22.30 -21.77 13.30
CA ALA A 418 -22.91 -21.92 14.63
C ALA A 418 -22.26 -20.99 15.68
N ARG A 419 -20.98 -20.67 15.54
CA ARG A 419 -20.23 -19.72 16.37
C ARG A 419 -20.41 -18.26 15.95
N ARG A 420 -21.49 -17.94 15.23
CA ARG A 420 -21.89 -16.59 14.78
C ARG A 420 -20.96 -15.96 13.74
N ALA A 421 -20.16 -16.72 13.00
CA ALA A 421 -19.58 -16.20 11.78
C ALA A 421 -20.72 -15.77 10.84
N GLN A 422 -20.76 -14.49 10.47
CA GLN A 422 -21.79 -13.97 9.58
C GLN A 422 -21.64 -14.54 8.17
N ARG A 423 -20.37 -14.64 7.71
CA ARG A 423 -19.98 -15.19 6.41
C ARG A 423 -18.71 -16.03 6.53
N VAL A 424 -18.55 -17.01 5.65
CA VAL A 424 -17.37 -17.90 5.55
C VAL A 424 -16.87 -17.91 4.11
N LEU A 425 -15.58 -17.62 3.90
CA LEU A 425 -14.91 -17.82 2.62
C LEU A 425 -14.19 -19.17 2.62
N CYS A 426 -14.54 -20.04 1.69
CA CYS A 426 -13.93 -21.35 1.49
C CYS A 426 -13.09 -21.30 0.21
N VAL A 427 -11.77 -21.47 0.35
CA VAL A 427 -10.86 -21.59 -0.80
C VAL A 427 -10.37 -23.03 -0.90
N ALA A 428 -10.74 -23.70 -1.98
CA ALA A 428 -10.35 -25.06 -2.30
C ALA A 428 -9.29 -25.06 -3.42
N LEU A 429 -8.18 -25.76 -3.20
CA LEU A 429 -7.13 -25.98 -4.20
C LEU A 429 -7.14 -27.45 -4.61
N GLY A 430 -7.45 -27.73 -5.88
CA GLY A 430 -7.54 -29.08 -6.44
C GLY A 430 -8.96 -29.53 -6.76
N GLN A 431 -9.13 -30.83 -7.01
CA GLN A 431 -10.44 -31.43 -7.34
C GLN A 431 -11.22 -31.70 -6.05
N LEU A 432 -11.70 -30.64 -5.40
CA LEU A 432 -12.59 -30.73 -4.24
C LEU A 432 -13.94 -30.10 -4.58
N ASP A 433 -15.00 -30.90 -4.48
CA ASP A 433 -16.35 -30.44 -4.75
C ASP A 433 -16.92 -29.68 -3.55
N ARG A 434 -17.75 -28.67 -3.82
CA ARG A 434 -18.57 -27.99 -2.81
C ARG A 434 -19.52 -29.03 -2.19
N PRO A 435 -19.59 -29.15 -0.85
CA PRO A 435 -20.58 -30.02 -0.22
C PRO A 435 -22.00 -29.64 -0.65
N LEU A 436 -22.79 -30.64 -1.07
CA LEU A 436 -24.12 -30.45 -1.68
C LEU A 436 -25.13 -29.80 -0.74
N ASP A 437 -24.96 -29.98 0.57
CA ASP A 437 -25.91 -29.53 1.60
C ASP A 437 -25.65 -28.08 2.05
N LEU A 438 -24.65 -27.39 1.48
CA LEU A 438 -24.38 -25.99 1.79
C LEU A 438 -25.40 -25.08 1.11
N ALA A 439 -26.22 -24.41 1.92
CA ALA A 439 -27.20 -23.43 1.46
C ALA A 439 -26.57 -22.33 0.57
N ASP A 440 -27.28 -21.92 -0.47
CA ASP A 440 -26.89 -20.81 -1.35
C ASP A 440 -27.51 -19.48 -0.87
N ASP A 441 -27.35 -19.20 0.42
CA ASP A 441 -27.99 -18.07 1.13
C ASP A 441 -27.08 -16.83 1.24
N GLY A 442 -25.93 -16.84 0.56
CA GLY A 442 -24.93 -15.77 0.58
C GLY A 442 -24.06 -15.74 1.85
N ARG A 443 -24.19 -16.71 2.77
CA ARG A 443 -23.31 -16.82 3.93
C ARG A 443 -22.00 -17.54 3.63
N ILE A 444 -21.93 -18.29 2.56
CA ILE A 444 -20.73 -19.03 2.16
C ILE A 444 -20.33 -18.60 0.76
N LEU A 445 -19.08 -18.14 0.61
CA LEU A 445 -18.45 -17.90 -0.68
C LEU A 445 -17.47 -19.05 -0.94
N TRP A 446 -17.68 -19.80 -2.02
CA TRP A 446 -16.85 -20.93 -2.40
C TRP A 446 -15.99 -20.60 -3.62
N LEU A 447 -14.67 -20.63 -3.45
CA LEU A 447 -13.68 -20.45 -4.51
C LEU A 447 -12.94 -21.77 -4.75
N ASN A 448 -13.08 -22.33 -5.94
CA ASN A 448 -12.41 -23.57 -6.33
C ASN A 448 -11.34 -23.29 -7.39
N ILE A 449 -10.09 -23.61 -7.09
CA ILE A 449 -8.93 -23.39 -7.96
C ILE A 449 -8.45 -24.75 -8.46
N ARG A 450 -8.37 -24.95 -9.79
CA ARG A 450 -8.17 -26.26 -10.45
C ARG A 450 -9.35 -27.23 -10.35
N GLY A 451 -10.50 -26.77 -9.86
CA GLY A 451 -11.74 -27.53 -9.89
C GLY A 451 -12.30 -27.68 -11.30
N LYS A 452 -13.27 -28.58 -11.48
CA LYS A 452 -14.12 -28.57 -12.68
C LYS A 452 -15.01 -27.32 -12.65
N ASP A 453 -15.49 -26.90 -13.82
CA ASP A 453 -16.50 -25.84 -13.87
C ASP A 453 -17.70 -26.23 -12.98
N ALA A 454 -18.19 -25.25 -12.23
CA ALA A 454 -19.34 -25.46 -11.37
C ALA A 454 -20.53 -25.91 -12.22
N ALA A 455 -21.11 -27.06 -11.90
CA ALA A 455 -22.30 -27.57 -12.59
C ALA A 455 -23.54 -26.66 -12.41
N ILE A 456 -23.51 -25.74 -11.44
CA ILE A 456 -24.58 -24.81 -11.09
C ILE A 456 -24.01 -23.39 -11.10
N GLN A 457 -24.64 -22.49 -11.86
CA GLN A 457 -24.36 -21.06 -11.82
C GLN A 457 -24.85 -20.49 -10.48
N SER A 458 -23.93 -20.02 -9.65
CA SER A 458 -24.23 -19.31 -8.40
C SER A 458 -23.32 -18.10 -8.30
N MET A 459 -23.86 -16.98 -7.80
CA MET A 459 -23.06 -15.78 -7.50
C MET A 459 -22.08 -15.98 -6.33
N PHE A 460 -22.20 -17.09 -5.61
CA PHE A 460 -21.37 -17.42 -4.44
C PHE A 460 -20.47 -18.64 -4.68
N HIS A 461 -20.39 -19.12 -5.93
CA HIS A 461 -19.51 -20.22 -6.32
C HIS A 461 -18.68 -19.82 -7.54
N PHE A 462 -17.38 -19.67 -7.34
CA PHE A 462 -16.41 -19.36 -8.38
C PHE A 462 -15.50 -20.56 -8.60
N SER A 463 -15.38 -21.02 -9.84
CA SER A 463 -14.42 -22.05 -10.24
C SER A 463 -13.43 -21.45 -11.23
N THR A 464 -12.14 -21.61 -10.97
CA THR A 464 -11.03 -21.19 -11.83
C THR A 464 -10.29 -22.43 -12.31
N PRO A 465 -10.68 -23.02 -13.46
CA PRO A 465 -9.92 -24.10 -14.06
C PRO A 465 -8.57 -23.57 -14.52
N LEU A 466 -7.47 -24.12 -13.98
CA LEU A 466 -6.13 -23.79 -14.46
C LEU A 466 -5.68 -24.81 -15.52
N PRO A 467 -4.99 -24.39 -16.59
CA PRO A 467 -4.45 -25.30 -17.60
C PRO A 467 -3.51 -26.35 -16.98
N GLN A 468 -3.46 -27.56 -17.55
CA GLN A 468 -2.49 -28.57 -17.14
C GLN A 468 -1.07 -28.09 -17.46
N GLY A 469 -0.20 -27.97 -16.44
CA GLY A 469 1.20 -27.60 -16.61
C GLY A 469 1.72 -26.46 -15.70
N PHE A 470 0.85 -25.83 -14.91
CA PHE A 470 1.23 -24.95 -13.79
C PHE A 470 1.33 -25.71 -12.47
#